data_AF-A0A1J5NWD4-F1
#
_entry.id   AF-A0A1J5NWD4-F1
#
_cell.length_a   1.000
_cell.length_b   1.000
_cell.length_c   1.000
_cell.angle_alpha   90.00
_cell.angle_beta   90.00
_cell.angle_gamma   90.00
#
_symmetry.space_group_name_H-M   'P 1'
#
loop_
_entity.id
_entity.type
_entity.pdbx_description
1 polymer ?
#
loop_
_entity_poly.entity_id
_entity_poly.type
_entity_poly.pdbx_seq_one_letter_code
_entity_poly.pdbx_strand_id
1 'polypeptide(L)'
;MVPAGPYRVNLAIREGRLVFDITTEAVEKVGEFHLSLGPFRQVVKDYFQICESYFEAVKRLPPSQIEAIDMARRGIHNEGARVLQERLEGKAAVDTGTARRLFTLICVLHWG
;
A
#
# COMPACT_ATOMS: atom_id res chain seq x y z
N MET A 1 -11.97 -6.70 24.23
CA MET A 1 -10.64 -6.07 24.21
C MET A 1 -9.88 -6.69 23.04
N VAL A 2 -9.19 -5.90 22.22
CA VAL A 2 -8.38 -6.45 21.11
C VAL A 2 -7.16 -7.16 21.71
N PRO A 3 -6.89 -8.44 21.40
CA PRO A 3 -5.72 -9.15 21.90
C PRO A 3 -4.44 -8.40 21.57
N ALA A 4 -3.43 -8.43 22.44
CA ALA A 4 -2.12 -7.88 22.07
C ALA A 4 -1.53 -8.67 20.88
N GLY A 5 -0.78 -7.98 20.03
CA GLY A 5 -0.07 -8.62 18.93
C GLY A 5 1.08 -9.53 19.41
N PRO A 6 1.82 -10.12 18.47
CA PRO A 6 1.81 -9.81 17.04
C PRO A 6 0.59 -10.38 16.30
N TYR A 7 0.21 -9.69 15.22
CA TYR A 7 -0.91 -10.08 14.37
C TYR A 7 -0.41 -10.65 13.04
N ARG A 8 -1.21 -11.56 12.49
CA ARG A 8 -1.15 -11.94 11.08
C ARG A 8 -2.17 -11.11 10.31
N VAL A 9 -1.73 -10.46 9.24
CA VAL A 9 -2.59 -9.67 8.35
C VAL A 9 -2.62 -10.33 6.99
N ASN A 10 -3.80 -10.73 6.56
CA ASN A 10 -4.07 -11.18 5.20
C ASN A 10 -4.73 -10.04 4.42
N LEU A 11 -4.14 -9.71 3.27
CA LEU A 11 -4.64 -8.70 2.34
C LEU A 11 -5.17 -9.38 1.10
N ALA A 12 -6.40 -9.05 0.71
CA ALA A 12 -7.02 -9.61 -0.50
C ALA A 12 -7.91 -8.58 -1.19
N ILE A 13 -8.15 -8.77 -2.49
CA ILE A 13 -9.23 -8.11 -3.21
C ILE A 13 -10.42 -9.07 -3.28
N ARG A 14 -11.58 -8.63 -2.79
CA ARG A 14 -12.85 -9.37 -2.90
C ARG A 14 -13.92 -8.41 -3.39
N GLU A 15 -14.60 -8.74 -4.50
CA GLU A 15 -15.69 -7.93 -5.06
C GLU A 15 -15.31 -6.45 -5.25
N GLY A 16 -14.08 -6.19 -5.70
CA GLY A 16 -13.57 -4.82 -5.91
C GLY A 16 -13.27 -4.02 -4.63
N ARG A 17 -13.19 -4.70 -3.47
CA ARG A 17 -12.82 -4.10 -2.18
C ARG A 17 -11.51 -4.69 -1.66
N LEU A 18 -10.72 -3.86 -1.00
CA LEU A 18 -9.54 -4.29 -0.26
C LEU A 18 -9.96 -4.82 1.10
N VAL A 19 -9.66 -6.09 1.37
CA VAL A 19 -9.99 -6.78 2.62
C VAL A 19 -8.74 -6.87 3.47
N PHE A 20 -8.85 -6.39 4.70
CA PHE A 20 -7.91 -6.65 5.79
C PHE A 20 -8.53 -7.71 6.69
N ASP A 21 -7.93 -8.89 6.72
CA ASP A 21 -8.27 -9.96 7.64
C ASP A 21 -7.15 -10.12 8.66
N ILE A 22 -7.49 -9.94 9.94
CA ILE A 22 -6.53 -9.86 11.04
C ILE A 22 -6.77 -11.02 11.98
N THR A 23 -5.71 -11.79 12.24
CA THR A 23 -5.70 -12.92 13.17
C THR A 23 -4.53 -12.80 14.16
N THR A 24 -4.63 -13.48 15.29
CA THR A 24 -3.47 -13.71 16.19
C THR A 24 -2.48 -14.69 15.55
N GLU A 25 -1.32 -14.90 16.16
CA GLU A 25 -0.40 -15.96 15.71
C GLU A 25 -1.00 -17.36 15.76
N ALA A 26 -1.89 -17.60 16.74
CA ALA A 26 -2.66 -18.83 16.88
C ALA A 26 -3.83 -18.93 15.87
N VAL A 27 -3.92 -18.00 14.90
CA VAL A 27 -4.94 -17.94 13.85
C VAL A 27 -6.35 -17.68 14.41
N GLU A 28 -6.44 -17.07 15.59
CA GLU A 28 -7.72 -16.64 16.16
C GLU A 28 -8.15 -15.32 15.53
N LYS A 29 -9.43 -15.21 15.14
CA LYS A 29 -9.96 -14.01 14.48
C LYS A 29 -9.93 -12.80 15.43
N VAL A 30 -9.21 -11.75 15.03
CA VAL A 30 -9.20 -10.46 15.72
C VAL A 30 -10.21 -9.51 15.10
N GLY A 31 -10.28 -9.48 13.78
CA GLY A 31 -11.21 -8.62 13.06
C GLY A 31 -11.06 -8.71 11.55
N GLU A 32 -12.04 -8.15 10.85
CA GLU A 32 -12.00 -7.98 9.41
C GLU A 32 -12.67 -6.66 9.04
N PHE A 33 -12.08 -5.94 8.10
CA PHE A 33 -12.72 -4.76 7.53
C PHE A 33 -12.37 -4.62 6.06
N HIS A 34 -13.30 -3.99 5.33
CA HIS A 34 -13.20 -3.80 3.89
C HIS A 34 -13.08 -2.31 3.59
N LEU A 35 -12.21 -1.97 2.64
CA LEU A 35 -12.00 -0.62 2.13
C LEU A 35 -12.42 -0.57 0.65
N SER A 36 -13.12 0.50 0.27
CA SER A 36 -13.35 0.81 -1.14
C SER A 36 -12.00 1.06 -1.83
N LEU A 37 -11.82 0.50 -3.03
CA LEU A 37 -10.65 0.77 -3.87
C LEU A 37 -10.72 2.12 -4.58
N GLY A 38 -11.90 2.74 -4.65
CA GLY A 38 -12.11 4.02 -5.35
C GLY A 38 -11.09 5.10 -4.98
N PRO A 39 -10.86 5.38 -3.69
CA PRO A 39 -9.86 6.35 -3.22
C PRO A 39 -8.41 6.07 -3.64
N PHE A 40 -8.07 4.81 -3.95
CA PHE A 40 -6.71 4.42 -4.33
C PHE A 40 -6.44 4.50 -5.84
N ARG A 41 -7.49 4.61 -6.67
CA ARG A 41 -7.36 4.46 -8.14
C ARG A 41 -6.31 5.38 -8.75
N GLN A 42 -6.33 6.66 -8.41
CA GLN A 42 -5.42 7.64 -9.01
C GLN A 42 -3.97 7.37 -8.58
N VAL A 43 -3.71 7.24 -7.28
CA VAL A 43 -2.34 7.01 -6.77
C VAL A 43 -1.77 5.66 -7.19
N VAL A 44 -2.61 4.63 -7.39
CA VAL A 44 -2.18 3.35 -7.95
C VAL A 44 -1.80 3.49 -9.43
N LYS A 45 -2.58 4.23 -10.22
CA LYS A 45 -2.23 4.54 -11.61
C LYS A 45 -0.90 5.30 -11.70
N ASP A 46 -0.72 6.32 -10.88
CA ASP A 46 0.51 7.11 -10.83
C ASP A 46 1.72 6.26 -10.42
N TYR A 47 1.52 5.32 -9.47
CA TYR A 47 2.53 4.37 -9.06
C TYR A 47 3.02 3.49 -10.22
N PHE A 48 2.12 2.96 -11.03
CA PHE A 48 2.53 2.16 -12.18
C PHE A 48 3.26 2.97 -13.24
N GLN A 49 2.78 4.18 -13.55
CA GLN A 49 3.42 5.07 -14.51
C GLN A 49 4.84 5.47 -14.08
N ILE A 50 5.05 5.77 -12.79
CA ILE A 50 6.39 6.12 -12.29
C ILE A 50 7.30 4.90 -12.23
N CYS A 51 6.77 3.70 -11.93
CA CYS A 51 7.55 2.47 -11.94
C CYS A 51 8.05 2.13 -13.35
N GLU A 52 7.20 2.29 -14.37
CA GLU A 52 7.60 2.14 -15.78
C GLU A 52 8.66 3.18 -16.16
N SER A 53 8.42 4.46 -15.84
CA SER A 53 9.38 5.55 -16.11
C SER A 53 10.73 5.32 -15.44
N TYR A 54 10.71 4.88 -14.18
CA TYR A 54 11.91 4.53 -13.42
C TYR A 54 12.64 3.35 -14.06
N PHE A 55 11.92 2.30 -14.45
CA PHE A 55 12.50 1.11 -15.08
C PHE A 55 13.15 1.43 -16.43
N GLU A 56 12.55 2.29 -17.24
CA GLU A 56 13.17 2.74 -18.49
C GLU A 56 14.37 3.66 -18.24
N ALA A 57 14.31 4.53 -17.24
CA ALA A 57 15.40 5.43 -16.89
C ALA A 57 16.65 4.67 -16.40
N VAL A 58 16.50 3.68 -15.52
CA VAL A 58 17.65 2.90 -15.00
C VAL A 58 18.37 2.09 -16.08
N LYS A 59 17.71 1.79 -17.20
CA LYS A 59 18.35 1.12 -18.34
C LYS A 59 19.16 2.07 -19.23
N ARG A 60 18.83 3.36 -19.24
CA ARG A 60 19.32 4.32 -20.25
C ARG A 60 20.15 5.46 -19.69
N LEU A 61 19.94 5.83 -18.43
CA LEU A 61 20.49 7.04 -17.83
C LEU A 61 21.47 6.69 -16.70
N PRO A 62 22.51 7.52 -16.48
CA PRO A 62 23.37 7.40 -15.31
C PRO A 62 22.62 7.73 -14.01
N PRO A 63 23.03 7.19 -12.85
CA PRO A 63 22.33 7.38 -11.57
C PRO A 63 22.02 8.83 -11.19
N SER A 64 22.95 9.76 -11.47
CA SER A 64 22.79 11.20 -11.19
C SER A 64 21.62 11.85 -11.95
N GLN A 65 21.15 11.22 -13.04
CA GLN A 65 20.01 11.71 -13.83
C GLN A 65 18.68 11.06 -13.44
N ILE A 66 18.69 10.06 -12.54
CA ILE A 66 17.49 9.31 -12.12
C ILE A 66 16.92 9.88 -10.82
N GLU A 67 17.68 10.69 -10.08
CA GLU A 67 17.30 11.23 -8.77
C GLU A 67 15.94 11.94 -8.77
N ALA A 68 15.63 12.71 -9.82
CA ALA A 68 14.34 13.38 -9.94
C ALA A 68 13.17 12.39 -10.05
N ILE A 69 13.35 11.31 -10.82
CA ILE A 69 12.35 10.24 -10.98
C ILE A 69 12.21 9.46 -9.67
N ASP A 70 13.31 9.19 -8.99
CA ASP A 70 13.32 8.48 -7.71
C ASP A 70 12.66 9.30 -6.59
N MET A 71 12.87 10.62 -6.58
CA MET A 71 12.15 11.56 -5.71
C MET A 71 10.64 11.54 -5.98
N ALA A 72 10.23 11.61 -7.26
CA ALA A 72 8.82 11.53 -7.65
C ALA A 72 8.19 10.19 -7.22
N ARG A 73 8.90 9.08 -7.43
CA ARG A 73 8.50 7.74 -6.96
C ARG A 73 8.30 7.70 -5.46
N ARG A 74 9.23 8.25 -4.67
CA ARG A 74 9.08 8.35 -3.21
C ARG A 74 7.85 9.17 -2.81
N GLY A 75 7.57 10.25 -3.55
CA GLY A 75 6.37 11.08 -3.37
C GLY A 75 5.08 10.27 -3.54
N ILE A 76 4.98 9.46 -4.59
CA ILE A 76 3.80 8.62 -4.84
C ILE A 76 3.60 7.58 -3.72
N HIS A 77 4.68 6.97 -3.22
CA HIS A 77 4.56 6.08 -2.05
C HIS A 77 4.07 6.80 -0.78
N ASN A 78 4.51 8.05 -0.56
CA ASN A 78 4.05 8.85 0.58
C ASN A 78 2.57 9.19 0.45
N GLU A 79 2.13 9.55 -0.76
CA GLU A 79 0.73 9.86 -1.03
C GLU A 79 -0.15 8.61 -0.84
N GLY A 80 0.27 7.46 -1.37
CA GLY A 80 -0.44 6.20 -1.19
C GLY A 80 -0.53 5.77 0.27
N ALA A 81 0.52 6.02 1.05
CA ALA A 81 0.54 5.79 2.49
C ALA A 81 -0.44 6.73 3.24
N ARG A 82 -0.48 8.01 2.89
CA ARG A 82 -1.42 8.99 3.46
C ARG A 82 -2.86 8.58 3.19
N VAL A 83 -3.20 8.27 1.94
CA VAL A 83 -4.53 7.78 1.56
C VAL A 83 -4.88 6.54 2.38
N LEU A 84 -3.95 5.58 2.52
CA LEU A 84 -4.21 4.38 3.32
C LEU A 84 -4.48 4.72 4.79
N GLN A 85 -3.68 5.57 5.41
CA GLN A 85 -3.86 5.98 6.80
C GLN A 85 -5.23 6.63 7.02
N GLU A 86 -5.64 7.55 6.14
CA GLU A 86 -6.97 8.18 6.17
C GLU A 86 -8.11 7.16 6.04
N ARG A 87 -7.94 6.13 5.20
CA ARG A 87 -8.94 5.05 5.08
C ARG A 87 -8.98 4.12 6.29
N LEU A 88 -7.89 4.04 7.06
CA LEU A 88 -7.77 3.24 8.27
C LEU A 88 -8.23 3.97 9.53
N GLU A 89 -8.51 5.27 9.47
CA GLU A 89 -9.05 6.02 10.60
C GLU A 89 -10.29 5.34 11.20
N GLY A 90 -10.25 5.15 12.52
CA GLY A 90 -11.29 4.42 13.26
C GLY A 90 -11.31 2.90 13.04
N LYS A 91 -10.34 2.32 12.33
CA LYS A 91 -10.22 0.87 12.08
C LYS A 91 -8.90 0.29 12.57
N ALA A 92 -7.79 0.94 12.25
CA ALA A 92 -6.45 0.55 12.65
C ALA A 92 -5.51 1.75 12.69
N ALA A 93 -4.53 1.72 13.59
CA ALA A 93 -3.43 2.68 13.60
C ALA A 93 -2.20 2.02 12.98
N VAL A 94 -1.58 2.69 12.01
CA VAL A 94 -0.32 2.26 11.38
C VAL A 94 0.62 3.45 11.26
N ASP A 95 1.91 3.22 11.48
CA ASP A 95 2.94 4.22 11.19
C ASP A 95 3.12 4.38 9.68
N THR A 96 3.69 5.52 9.25
CA THR A 96 3.88 5.85 7.83
C THR A 96 4.75 4.83 7.10
N GLY A 97 5.75 4.23 7.75
CA GLY A 97 6.60 3.21 7.15
C GLY A 97 5.82 1.93 6.83
N THR A 98 4.98 1.49 7.78
CA THR A 98 4.06 0.37 7.57
C THR A 98 3.01 0.69 6.51
N ALA A 99 2.43 1.90 6.53
CA ALA A 99 1.47 2.33 5.51
C ALA A 99 2.06 2.32 4.09
N ARG A 100 3.32 2.77 3.92
CA ARG A 100 4.04 2.70 2.62
C ARG A 100 4.21 1.26 2.13
N ARG A 101 4.58 0.34 3.03
CA ARG A 101 4.72 -1.10 2.70
C ARG A 101 3.39 -1.71 2.30
N LEU A 102 2.33 -1.44 3.08
CA LEU A 102 0.98 -1.91 2.78
C LEU A 102 0.47 -1.36 1.43
N PHE A 103 0.68 -0.07 1.16
CA PHE A 103 0.34 0.53 -0.14
C PHE A 103 1.01 -0.20 -1.30
N THR A 104 2.30 -0.54 -1.16
CA THR A 104 3.03 -1.29 -2.19
C THR A 104 2.41 -2.68 -2.42
N LEU A 105 2.01 -3.40 -1.36
CA LEU A 105 1.31 -4.67 -1.48
C LEU A 105 -0.07 -4.52 -2.15
N ILE A 106 -0.79 -3.44 -1.85
CA ILE A 106 -2.09 -3.13 -2.45
C ILE A 106 -1.95 -2.90 -3.96
N CYS A 107 -0.90 -2.18 -4.40
CA CYS A 107 -0.60 -2.02 -5.82
C CYS A 107 -0.42 -3.37 -6.51
N VAL A 108 0.34 -4.29 -5.90
CA VAL A 108 0.54 -5.64 -6.45
C VAL A 108 -0.77 -6.43 -6.54
N LEU A 109 -1.64 -6.34 -5.53
CA LEU A 109 -2.93 -7.04 -5.52
C LEU A 109 -3.96 -6.48 -6.52
N HIS A 110 -3.86 -5.20 -6.90
CA HIS A 110 -4.81 -4.56 -7.80
C HIS A 110 -4.48 -4.73 -9.29
N TRP A 111 -3.24 -5.14 -9.61
CA TRP A 111 -2.75 -5.34 -10.98
C TRP A 111 -2.41 -6.81 -11.26
N GLY A 112 -3.11 -7.72 -10.58
CA GLY A 112 -3.13 -9.17 -10.87
C GLY A 112 -4.46 -9.60 -11.45
#